data_AF-A0A8T8HY39-F1
#
_entry.id   AF-A0A8T8HY39-F1
#
_cell.length_a   1.000
_cell.length_b   1.000
_cell.length_c   1.000
_cell.angle_alpha   90.00
_cell.angle_beta   90.00
_cell.angle_gamma   90.00
#
_symmetry.space_group_name_H-M   'P 1'
#
loop_
_entity.id
_entity.type
_entity.pdbx_description
1 polymer ?
#
loop_
_entity_poly.entity_id
_entity_poly.type
_entity_poly.pdbx_seq_one_letter_code
_entity_poly.pdbx_strand_id
1 'polypeptide(L)'
;PGAGARRRRRRPGRPAAGPGPALDPPLRGVVHAAMHLDDAPLAELDDERFRAVLAPKLGGAVVLDELTRDLDLDLFLLHSSVSALVGNPRQAPYAAANLFLEALVRQRRARGLPGTAVAWGVLGEAGYVARNGLAPAMAAAGLAAIGTGEALAALDEVVGA
;
A
#
# COMPACT_ATOMS: atom_id res chain seq x y z
N PRO A 1 -37.92 -10.79 -0.72
CA PRO A 1 -36.68 -11.58 -0.56
C PRO A 1 -35.51 -10.67 -0.15
N GLY A 2 -35.35 -10.51 1.17
CA GLY A 2 -34.41 -9.55 1.77
C GLY A 2 -32.96 -10.03 1.71
N ALA A 3 -32.08 -9.17 1.21
CA ALA A 3 -30.63 -9.36 1.27
C ALA A 3 -30.18 -9.26 2.73
N GLY A 4 -29.91 -10.40 3.35
CA GLY A 4 -29.34 -10.47 4.69
C GLY A 4 -27.94 -9.87 4.71
N ALA A 5 -27.81 -8.66 5.25
CA ALA A 5 -26.53 -8.09 5.64
C ALA A 5 -25.87 -9.05 6.64
N ARG A 6 -24.90 -9.83 6.17
CA ARG A 6 -24.08 -10.69 7.02
C ARG A 6 -23.28 -9.77 7.95
N ARG A 7 -23.79 -9.53 9.16
CA ARG A 7 -23.02 -8.93 10.25
C ARG A 7 -21.85 -9.84 10.54
N ARG A 8 -20.66 -9.51 10.01
CA ARG A 8 -19.41 -10.16 10.39
C ARG A 8 -19.26 -9.96 11.90
N ARG A 9 -19.17 -11.07 12.64
CA ARG A 9 -19.03 -11.07 14.09
C ARG A 9 -17.74 -10.32 14.44
N ARG A 10 -17.81 -9.40 15.42
CA ARG A 10 -16.62 -8.78 16.02
C ARG A 10 -15.64 -9.90 16.42
N ARG A 11 -14.38 -9.81 15.99
CA ARG A 11 -13.33 -10.73 16.45
C ARG A 11 -13.21 -10.60 17.98
N PRO A 12 -13.35 -11.67 18.76
CA PRO A 12 -13.27 -11.60 20.22
C PRO A 12 -11.85 -11.21 20.66
N GLY A 13 -11.74 -10.30 21.64
CA GLY A 13 -10.47 -9.91 22.28
C GLY A 13 -9.85 -8.58 21.85
N ARG A 14 -10.49 -7.79 20.98
CA ARG A 14 -9.95 -6.48 20.55
C ARG A 14 -10.29 -5.39 21.58
N PRO A 15 -9.33 -4.56 22.03
CA PRO A 15 -9.61 -3.45 22.94
C PRO A 15 -10.63 -2.48 22.32
N ALA A 16 -11.39 -1.80 23.18
CA ALA A 16 -12.37 -0.80 22.76
C ALA A 16 -11.66 0.35 22.02
N ALA A 17 -12.22 0.75 20.87
CA ALA A 17 -11.75 1.88 20.09
C ALA A 17 -11.73 3.17 20.91
N GLY A 18 -10.65 3.95 20.82
CA GLY A 18 -10.58 5.33 21.32
C GLY A 18 -11.45 6.28 20.48
N PRO A 19 -11.66 7.53 20.94
CA PRO A 19 -12.53 8.49 20.25
C PRO A 19 -11.80 9.09 19.04
N GLY A 20 -11.69 8.31 17.95
CA GLY A 20 -11.36 8.86 16.65
C GLY A 20 -12.49 9.76 16.14
N PRO A 21 -12.26 10.54 15.06
CA PRO A 21 -13.29 11.39 14.49
C PRO A 21 -14.54 10.57 14.13
N ALA A 22 -15.70 11.04 14.61
CA ALA A 22 -16.98 10.39 14.34
C ALA A 22 -17.36 10.62 12.86
N LEU A 23 -16.96 9.67 12.00
CA LEU A 23 -17.42 9.59 10.62
C LEU A 23 -18.75 8.82 10.58
N ASP A 24 -19.70 9.31 9.79
CA ASP A 24 -20.96 8.61 9.51
C ASP A 24 -21.14 8.49 7.98
N PRO A 25 -20.98 7.28 7.39
CA PRO A 25 -20.71 6.00 8.06
C PRO A 25 -19.27 5.92 8.65
N PRO A 26 -19.03 5.05 9.64
CA PRO A 26 -17.72 4.90 10.25
C PRO A 26 -16.70 4.37 9.24
N LEU A 27 -15.46 4.86 9.32
CA LEU A 27 -14.35 4.37 8.50
C LEU A 27 -14.05 2.91 8.84
N ARG A 28 -14.11 2.03 7.83
CA ARG A 28 -13.83 0.58 7.97
C ARG A 28 -12.59 0.12 7.20
N GLY A 29 -12.04 0.94 6.30
CA GLY A 29 -10.92 0.53 5.47
C GLY A 29 -10.02 1.69 5.08
N VAL A 30 -8.73 1.42 5.00
CA VAL A 30 -7.72 2.34 4.46
C VAL A 30 -7.00 1.63 3.31
N VAL A 31 -6.88 2.29 2.17
CA VAL A 31 -6.03 1.87 1.05
C VAL A 31 -5.07 3.01 0.75
N HIS A 32 -3.78 2.76 0.98
CA HIS A 32 -2.72 3.73 0.72
C HIS A 32 -2.01 3.44 -0.59
N ALA A 33 -2.30 4.26 -1.60
CA ALA A 33 -1.71 4.18 -2.93
C ALA A 33 -0.95 5.45 -3.33
N ALA A 34 -0.78 6.41 -2.41
CA ALA A 34 -0.06 7.64 -2.70
C ALA A 34 1.42 7.35 -2.96
N MET A 35 1.99 8.03 -3.97
CA MET A 35 3.39 7.89 -4.35
C MET A 35 3.88 9.14 -5.07
N HIS A 36 5.19 9.35 -5.00
CA HIS A 36 5.94 10.24 -5.86
C HIS A 36 7.17 9.48 -6.35
N LEU A 37 7.61 9.75 -7.58
CA LEU A 37 8.80 9.14 -8.18
C LEU A 37 9.72 10.27 -8.64
N ASP A 38 11.00 10.07 -8.38
CA ASP A 38 12.06 10.95 -8.84
C ASP A 38 13.31 10.09 -9.08
N ASP A 39 13.32 9.43 -10.25
CA ASP A 39 14.27 8.37 -10.57
C ASP A 39 15.64 8.96 -10.95
N ALA A 40 16.61 8.87 -10.05
CA ALA A 40 17.98 9.33 -10.28
C ALA A 40 19.01 8.36 -9.68
N PRO A 41 20.26 8.33 -10.22
CA PRO A 41 21.35 7.64 -9.55
C PRO A 41 21.50 8.18 -8.13
N LEU A 42 21.85 7.31 -7.19
CA LEU A 42 21.94 7.70 -5.78
C LEU A 42 22.89 8.90 -5.56
N ALA A 43 23.96 8.99 -6.35
CA ALA A 43 24.93 10.08 -6.29
C ALA A 43 24.38 11.45 -6.74
N GLU A 44 23.23 11.49 -7.42
CA GLU A 44 22.57 12.71 -7.91
C GLU A 44 21.35 13.09 -7.05
N LEU A 45 21.02 12.29 -6.04
CA LEU A 45 19.93 12.59 -5.11
C LEU A 45 20.47 13.45 -3.96
N ASP A 46 19.81 14.58 -3.74
CA ASP A 46 19.95 15.33 -2.50
C ASP A 46 18.87 14.92 -1.49
N ASP A 47 19.00 15.46 -0.29
CA ASP A 47 18.09 15.26 0.83
C ASP A 47 16.64 15.64 0.52
N GLU A 48 16.41 16.70 -0.27
CA GLU A 48 15.08 17.20 -0.58
C GLU A 48 14.34 16.22 -1.50
N ARG A 49 14.99 15.83 -2.60
CA ARG A 49 14.47 14.86 -3.56
C ARG A 49 14.24 13.51 -2.91
N PHE A 50 15.16 13.08 -2.04
CA PHE A 50 14.98 11.84 -1.28
C PHE A 50 13.74 11.90 -0.38
N ARG A 51 13.57 12.98 0.39
CA ARG A 51 12.39 13.19 1.24
C ARG A 51 11.10 13.29 0.42
N ALA A 52 11.13 13.95 -0.74
CA ALA A 52 9.96 14.09 -1.60
C ALA A 52 9.38 12.75 -2.05
N VAL A 53 10.24 11.77 -2.35
CA VAL A 53 9.82 10.40 -2.71
C VAL A 53 9.31 9.62 -1.50
N LEU A 54 9.97 9.76 -0.34
CA LEU A 54 9.55 9.08 0.89
C LEU A 54 8.21 9.60 1.43
N ALA A 55 8.00 10.92 1.41
CA ALA A 55 6.91 11.61 2.11
C ALA A 55 5.51 11.04 1.83
N PRO A 56 5.06 10.88 0.57
CA PRO A 56 3.70 10.40 0.31
C PRO A 56 3.51 8.95 0.72
N LYS A 57 4.54 8.10 0.62
CA LYS A 57 4.46 6.69 1.00
C LYS A 57 4.68 6.50 2.49
N LEU A 58 5.91 6.69 2.95
CA LEU A 58 6.33 6.49 4.34
C LEU A 58 5.59 7.44 5.28
N GLY A 59 5.69 8.75 5.02
CA GLY A 59 5.06 9.76 5.87
C GLY A 59 3.54 9.60 5.92
N GLY A 60 2.92 9.44 4.74
CA GLY A 60 1.48 9.17 4.66
C GLY A 60 1.05 7.92 5.43
N ALA A 61 1.82 6.83 5.34
CA ALA A 61 1.49 5.59 6.04
C ALA A 61 1.62 5.70 7.57
N VAL A 62 2.61 6.46 8.07
CA VAL A 62 2.75 6.77 9.51
C VAL A 62 1.54 7.53 10.01
N VAL A 63 1.13 8.59 9.32
CA VAL A 63 -0.05 9.38 9.70
C VAL A 63 -1.32 8.53 9.68
N LEU A 64 -1.50 7.70 8.66
CA LEU A 64 -2.65 6.79 8.57
C LEU A 64 -2.65 5.76 9.71
N ASP A 65 -1.50 5.18 10.05
CA ASP A 65 -1.39 4.26 11.20
C ASP A 65 -1.74 4.96 12.53
N GLU A 66 -1.22 6.16 12.74
CA GLU A 66 -1.47 6.98 13.94
C GLU A 66 -2.94 7.34 14.11
N LEU A 67 -3.58 7.83 13.06
CA LEU A 67 -4.96 8.32 13.13
C LEU A 67 -5.99 7.18 13.12
N THR A 68 -5.59 5.96 12.77
CA THR A 68 -6.54 4.84 12.59
C THR A 68 -6.26 3.61 13.44
N ARG A 69 -5.15 3.55 14.19
CA ARG A 69 -4.79 2.38 15.02
C ARG A 69 -5.86 2.00 16.04
N ASP A 70 -6.60 2.99 16.56
CA ASP A 70 -7.66 2.78 17.54
C ASP A 70 -9.05 2.63 16.90
N LEU A 71 -9.15 2.65 15.56
CA LEU A 71 -10.41 2.44 14.85
C LEU A 71 -10.67 0.95 14.59
N ASP A 72 -11.95 0.57 14.53
CA ASP A 72 -12.38 -0.78 14.18
C ASP A 72 -12.35 -1.02 12.66
N LEU A 73 -11.15 -0.89 12.08
CA LEU A 73 -10.91 -1.18 10.67
C LEU A 73 -11.03 -2.69 10.41
N ASP A 74 -11.61 -3.00 9.26
CA ASP A 74 -11.59 -4.31 8.61
C ASP A 74 -10.37 -4.44 7.67
N LEU A 75 -9.91 -3.32 7.08
CA LEU A 75 -8.84 -3.28 6.08
C LEU A 75 -7.83 -2.17 6.35
N PHE A 76 -6.55 -2.49 6.24
CA PHE A 76 -5.46 -1.51 6.16
C PHE A 76 -4.46 -2.01 5.12
N LEU A 77 -4.61 -1.54 3.88
CA LEU A 77 -3.88 -2.01 2.71
C LEU A 77 -2.88 -0.96 2.25
N LEU A 78 -1.61 -1.35 2.10
CA LEU A 78 -0.55 -0.50 1.59
C LEU A 78 -0.05 -1.03 0.24
N HIS A 79 -0.01 -0.19 -0.78
CA HIS A 79 0.61 -0.53 -2.07
C HIS A 79 2.14 -0.40 -1.95
N SER A 80 2.80 -1.54 -1.81
CA SER A 80 4.25 -1.69 -1.96
C SER A 80 4.59 -1.93 -3.45
N SER A 81 5.84 -2.27 -3.73
CA SER A 81 6.35 -2.58 -5.06
C SER A 81 7.40 -3.68 -4.96
N VAL A 82 7.53 -4.49 -6.02
CA VAL A 82 8.60 -5.48 -6.19
C VAL A 82 10.01 -4.87 -6.02
N SER A 83 10.15 -3.56 -6.25
CA SER A 83 11.39 -2.81 -5.99
C SER A 83 11.86 -2.88 -4.52
N ALA A 84 10.98 -3.12 -3.56
CA ALA A 84 11.37 -3.34 -2.17
C ALA A 84 12.10 -4.68 -1.95
N LEU A 85 11.83 -5.67 -2.81
CA LEU A 85 12.38 -7.02 -2.71
C LEU A 85 13.68 -7.16 -3.50
N VAL A 86 13.69 -6.72 -4.76
CA VAL A 86 14.82 -6.95 -5.69
C VAL A 86 15.57 -5.67 -6.07
N GLY A 87 15.11 -4.51 -5.59
CA GLY A 87 15.61 -3.21 -6.03
C GLY A 87 15.14 -2.82 -7.43
N ASN A 88 15.42 -1.58 -7.81
CA ASN A 88 15.33 -1.13 -9.20
C ASN A 88 16.36 0.01 -9.38
N PRO A 89 17.20 0.00 -10.43
CA PRO A 89 18.15 1.07 -10.67
C PRO A 89 17.48 2.44 -10.63
N ARG A 90 18.16 3.42 -10.02
CA ARG A 90 17.70 4.81 -9.86
C ARG A 90 16.48 5.02 -8.94
N GLN A 91 15.98 3.97 -8.28
CA GLN A 91 14.80 4.04 -7.43
C GLN A 91 15.11 3.80 -5.95
N ALA A 92 16.30 4.17 -5.48
CA ALA A 92 16.71 3.97 -4.09
C ALA A 92 15.70 4.50 -3.05
N PRO A 93 15.22 5.76 -3.10
CA PRO A 93 14.23 6.25 -2.14
C PRO A 93 12.87 5.56 -2.29
N TYR A 94 12.47 5.19 -3.51
CA TYR A 94 11.20 4.48 -3.73
C TYR A 94 11.24 3.06 -3.15
N ALA A 95 12.33 2.32 -3.34
CA ALA A 95 12.54 1.01 -2.73
C ALA A 95 12.52 1.11 -1.20
N ALA A 96 13.21 2.10 -0.63
CA ALA A 96 13.21 2.36 0.82
C ALA A 96 11.80 2.68 1.36
N ALA A 97 11.04 3.52 0.65
CA ALA A 97 9.67 3.85 1.03
C ALA A 97 8.76 2.60 1.06
N ASN A 98 8.85 1.74 0.04
CA ASN A 98 8.04 0.53 -0.04
C ASN A 98 8.43 -0.51 1.02
N LEU A 99 9.74 -0.69 1.29
CA LEU A 99 10.22 -1.55 2.37
C LEU A 99 9.70 -1.09 3.74
N PHE A 100 9.62 0.23 3.97
CA PHE A 100 9.00 0.77 5.17
C PHE A 100 7.53 0.37 5.31
N LEU A 101 6.74 0.42 4.23
CA LEU A 101 5.32 0.01 4.26
C LEU A 101 5.18 -1.45 4.71
N GLU A 102 6.05 -2.33 4.21
CA GLU A 102 6.06 -3.75 4.60
C GLU A 102 6.46 -3.96 6.06
N ALA A 103 7.42 -3.18 6.57
CA ALA A 103 7.79 -3.21 7.98
C ALA A 103 6.65 -2.71 8.88
N LEU A 104 5.99 -1.62 8.49
CA LEU A 104 4.83 -1.08 9.20
C LEU A 104 3.69 -2.10 9.28
N VAL A 105 3.40 -2.80 8.19
CA VAL A 105 2.38 -3.87 8.19
C VAL A 105 2.76 -5.00 9.15
N ARG A 106 4.03 -5.44 9.17
CA ARG A 106 4.50 -6.45 10.14
C ARG A 106 4.31 -5.96 11.57
N GLN A 107 4.64 -4.70 11.86
CA GLN A 107 4.46 -4.08 13.17
C GLN A 107 2.97 -3.99 13.57
N ARG A 108 2.08 -3.60 12.65
CA ARG A 108 0.62 -3.55 12.89
C ARG A 108 0.08 -4.95 13.22
N ARG A 109 0.45 -5.96 12.43
CA ARG A 109 0.02 -7.34 12.64
C ARG A 109 0.52 -7.89 13.98
N ALA A 110 1.74 -7.57 14.39
CA ALA A 110 2.28 -7.94 15.71
C ALA A 110 1.49 -7.35 16.88
N ARG A 111 0.78 -6.23 16.67
CA ARG A 111 -0.14 -5.60 17.63
C ARG A 111 -1.59 -6.07 17.51
N GLY A 112 -1.85 -7.09 16.68
CA GLY A 112 -3.21 -7.59 16.42
C GLY A 112 -4.07 -6.66 15.56
N LEU A 113 -3.48 -5.66 14.89
CA LEU A 113 -4.17 -4.74 14.00
C LEU A 113 -4.19 -5.28 12.56
N PRO A 114 -5.23 -4.97 11.76
CA PRO A 114 -5.24 -5.25 10.33
C PRO A 114 -4.06 -4.58 9.63
N GLY A 115 -3.50 -5.27 8.64
CA GLY A 115 -2.38 -4.77 7.84
C GLY A 115 -2.04 -5.74 6.72
N THR A 116 -2.05 -5.25 5.49
CA THR A 116 -1.63 -5.97 4.28
C THR A 116 -0.77 -5.04 3.44
N ALA A 117 0.42 -5.49 3.03
CA ALA A 117 1.22 -4.79 2.03
C ALA A 117 1.30 -5.67 0.79
N VAL A 118 0.99 -5.10 -0.39
CA VAL A 118 1.09 -5.83 -1.65
C VAL A 118 2.22 -5.25 -2.48
N ALA A 119 3.25 -6.06 -2.72
CA ALA A 119 4.40 -5.68 -3.53
C ALA A 119 4.09 -5.92 -5.02
N TRP A 120 3.50 -4.91 -5.66
CA TRP A 120 3.10 -5.03 -7.06
C TRP A 120 4.30 -5.08 -8.01
N GLY A 121 4.17 -5.91 -9.04
CA GLY A 121 4.97 -5.84 -10.26
C GLY A 121 4.49 -4.70 -11.18
N VAL A 122 4.69 -4.87 -12.48
CA VAL A 122 4.33 -3.86 -13.49
C VAL A 122 2.82 -3.89 -13.73
N LEU A 123 2.09 -2.84 -13.36
CA LEU A 123 0.66 -2.70 -13.69
C LEU A 123 0.52 -2.08 -15.09
N GLY A 124 0.02 -2.84 -16.06
CA GLY A 124 0.09 -2.49 -17.49
C GLY A 124 -1.01 -1.56 -18.00
N GLU A 125 -2.18 -1.59 -17.36
CA GLU A 125 -3.39 -0.94 -17.89
C GLU A 125 -3.78 0.34 -17.13
N ALA A 126 -3.27 0.51 -15.92
CA ALA A 126 -3.59 1.64 -15.05
C ALA A 126 -2.37 2.08 -14.22
N GLY A 127 -2.44 3.30 -13.69
CA GLY A 127 -1.39 3.86 -12.85
C GLY A 127 -0.21 4.44 -13.64
N TYR A 128 0.93 4.59 -12.96
CA TYR A 128 2.09 5.34 -13.47
C TYR A 128 2.69 4.75 -14.75
N VAL A 129 2.85 3.43 -14.82
CA VAL A 129 3.44 2.75 -15.97
C VAL A 129 2.60 2.98 -17.23
N ALA A 130 1.30 2.74 -17.16
CA ALA A 130 0.38 2.92 -18.28
C ALA A 130 0.35 4.38 -18.77
N ARG A 131 0.26 5.35 -17.84
CA ARG A 131 0.20 6.80 -18.16
C ARG A 131 1.45 7.34 -18.82
N ASN A 132 2.61 6.74 -18.52
CA ASN A 132 3.91 7.17 -19.06
C ASN A 132 4.43 6.26 -20.18
N GLY A 133 3.61 5.31 -20.67
CA GLY A 133 3.99 4.42 -21.78
C GLY A 133 5.18 3.51 -21.47
N LEU A 134 5.40 3.16 -20.20
CA LEU A 134 6.59 2.41 -19.77
C LEU A 134 6.46 0.89 -19.92
N ALA A 135 5.26 0.37 -20.19
CA ALA A 135 5.02 -1.07 -20.27
C ALA A 135 5.92 -1.81 -21.28
N PRO A 136 6.16 -1.31 -22.50
CA PRO A 136 7.07 -1.97 -23.45
C PRO A 136 8.52 -2.04 -22.96
N ALA A 137 9.01 -0.96 -22.32
CA ALA A 137 10.36 -0.91 -21.78
C ALA A 137 10.54 -1.90 -20.61
N MET A 138 9.53 -2.00 -19.74
CA MET A 138 9.51 -2.97 -18.65
C MET A 138 9.47 -4.42 -19.16
N ALA A 139 8.66 -4.68 -20.20
CA ALA A 139 8.60 -5.99 -20.84
C ALA A 139 9.95 -6.38 -21.46
N ALA A 140 10.65 -5.44 -22.11
CA ALA A 140 12.00 -5.65 -22.65
C ALA A 140 13.03 -5.94 -21.54
N ALA A 141 12.79 -5.45 -20.32
CA ALA A 141 13.58 -5.75 -19.13
C ALA A 141 13.15 -7.06 -18.41
N GLY A 142 12.26 -7.85 -19.01
CA GLY A 142 11.80 -9.13 -18.46
C GLY A 142 10.71 -9.02 -17.39
N LEU A 143 10.14 -7.83 -17.18
CA LEU A 143 9.05 -7.61 -16.24
C LEU A 143 7.71 -7.63 -16.99
N ALA A 144 7.01 -8.75 -16.94
CA ALA A 144 5.69 -8.89 -17.55
C ALA A 144 4.68 -7.96 -16.87
N ALA A 145 3.84 -7.33 -17.69
CA ALA A 145 2.75 -6.49 -17.22
C ALA A 145 1.59 -7.34 -16.69
N ILE A 146 1.01 -6.90 -15.58
CA ILE A 146 -0.17 -7.45 -14.94
C ILE A 146 -1.38 -6.61 -15.37
N GLY A 147 -2.44 -7.27 -15.83
CA GLY A 147 -3.70 -6.61 -16.17
C GLY A 147 -4.48 -6.17 -14.92
N THR A 148 -5.38 -5.20 -15.06
CA THR A 148 -6.20 -4.71 -13.94
C THR A 148 -7.08 -5.81 -13.36
N GLY A 149 -7.66 -6.65 -14.23
CA GLY A 149 -8.46 -7.80 -13.80
C GLY A 149 -7.67 -8.81 -12.97
N GLU A 150 -6.45 -9.13 -13.40
CA GLU A 150 -5.54 -10.03 -12.67
C GLU A 150 -5.10 -9.42 -11.33
N ALA A 151 -4.76 -8.12 -11.32
CA ALA A 151 -4.36 -7.42 -10.11
C ALA A 151 -5.51 -7.37 -9.08
N LEU A 152 -6.74 -7.12 -9.51
CA LEU A 152 -7.91 -7.12 -8.63
C LEU A 152 -8.24 -8.52 -8.11
N ALA A 153 -8.17 -9.55 -8.95
CA ALA A 153 -8.37 -10.94 -8.52
C ALA A 153 -7.33 -11.35 -7.47
N ALA A 154 -6.04 -11.05 -7.70
CA ALA A 154 -4.99 -11.29 -6.72
C ALA A 154 -5.20 -10.50 -5.42
N LEU A 155 -5.71 -9.26 -5.52
CA LEU A 155 -6.01 -8.46 -4.33
C LEU A 155 -7.16 -9.06 -3.51
N ASP A 156 -8.21 -9.55 -4.16
CA ASP A 156 -9.34 -10.22 -3.50
C ASP A 156 -8.88 -11.48 -2.74
N GLU A 157 -7.97 -12.26 -3.31
CA GLU A 157 -7.37 -13.42 -2.63
C GLU A 157 -6.57 -13.02 -1.39
N VAL A 158 -5.71 -11.99 -1.52
CA VAL A 158 -4.82 -11.55 -0.43
C VAL A 158 -5.59 -10.86 0.70
N VAL A 159 -6.66 -10.12 0.39
CA VAL A 159 -7.50 -9.43 1.38
C VAL A 159 -8.57 -10.36 1.98
N GLY A 160 -8.96 -11.41 1.25
CA GLY A 160 -9.91 -12.42 1.71
C GLY A 160 -9.35 -13.42 2.72
N ALA A 161 -8.02 -13.59 2.77
CA ALA A 161 -7.28 -14.49 3.67
C ALA A 161 -7.13 -13.96 5.11
#